data_AF-A0A8J5CV03-F1
#
_entry.id   AF-A0A8J5CV03-F1
#
_cell.length_a   1.000
_cell.length_b   1.000
_cell.length_c   1.000
_cell.angle_alpha   90.00
_cell.angle_beta   90.00
_cell.angle_gamma   90.00
#
_symmetry.space_group_name_H-M   'P 1'
#
loop_
_entity.id
_entity.type
_entity.pdbx_description
1 polymer ?
#
loop_
_entity_poly.entity_id
_entity_poly.type
_entity_poly.pdbx_seq_one_letter_code
_entity_poly.pdbx_strand_id
1 'polypeptide(L)'
;MPPLTMTSLFCGSFFLFLVLLTGADAGGEKKAAAGSKPWMDTGGLSRAAFPAGFTFGTAASAYQVEGMAHKDGRGPSIWDAFVKIPGQIANNATGDVTVDEYHRYKDDVDIMKKMNFDAYRFSISWSRIFPEGAGRVNWKGVAYYSRLIDYLIQQGITPYANLYHYDLPEALEKKYNGLLSKQIVEDFANYADFCFKVFGDRVKYWMTFNEPRVVAALGYDDGTFAPGRCSKCSAGNSATEPYIVAHNLILSHAAAVRRYREKYQAQQKGRIGILLDFVWYEPLTDSKDDQDAAQRSRDFHIGWFLHPIIYGEYPKSMQVIVRERLPRFTEEEIKIVKGSIDYVGINQYTAYYISNPQHPNQGNPTRYQSDWNAQFWYERNGVPIGPRAHSTWLYIVPWGMYKAVTYVKEHYGNPVVILSENGMDDPGNVTLRQGLHDTVRINYYRSYISQLKRAIDDGAHVIGYFAWSLLDNFEWRSGYTSRFGLVYIDYKTLQRYPKMSAYWFRQVLQRAEGMDGAAGDPRGKRKATTPTTARQGDRDHDWDEEEEMKQFYALIGKIREIKESLSRSTTTAPKRSKAAPTLWMPAFKMEDFQHRGEAERSTAAAEEEEEKTRKEEHSSLDLNLSL
;
A
#
# COMPACT_ATOMS: atom_id res chain seq x y z
N MET A 1 32.01 56.92 26.23
CA MET A 1 33.38 57.18 26.72
C MET A 1 33.65 56.25 27.89
N PRO A 2 34.87 55.71 27.98
CA PRO A 2 35.26 54.53 28.75
C PRO A 2 36.01 54.98 30.03
N PRO A 3 36.78 54.12 30.73
CA PRO A 3 38.16 53.81 30.28
C PRO A 3 38.65 52.39 30.71
N LEU A 4 39.78 51.81 30.28
CA LEU A 4 40.78 51.95 29.21
C LEU A 4 41.67 50.66 29.36
N THR A 5 41.88 49.85 28.30
CA THR A 5 43.10 49.74 27.45
C THR A 5 44.27 48.90 28.00
N MET A 6 44.66 47.87 27.24
CA MET A 6 45.87 47.75 26.35
C MET A 6 47.14 47.37 27.12
N THR A 7 48.00 46.47 26.65
CA THR A 7 48.85 46.56 25.43
C THR A 7 49.39 45.15 25.09
N SER A 8 49.24 44.65 23.84
CA SER A 8 50.26 44.56 22.76
C SER A 8 51.52 43.73 23.10
N LEU A 9 52.00 42.80 22.25
CA LEU A 9 52.77 43.10 21.02
C LEU A 9 52.90 41.90 20.05
N PHE A 10 53.12 42.28 18.79
CA PHE A 10 53.36 41.52 17.56
C PHE A 10 54.77 40.87 17.45
N CYS A 11 54.85 39.78 16.67
CA CYS A 11 55.90 39.40 15.67
C CYS A 11 55.65 37.93 15.27
N GLY A 12 55.77 37.41 14.05
CA GLY A 12 56.45 37.86 12.84
C GLY A 12 57.25 36.69 12.22
N SER A 13 56.74 36.09 11.15
CA SER A 13 57.46 35.49 10.00
C SER A 13 58.15 34.10 10.04
N PHE A 14 57.76 33.29 9.04
CA PHE A 14 58.53 32.44 8.11
C PHE A 14 59.51 31.35 8.60
N PHE A 15 59.33 30.10 8.13
CA PHE A 15 60.35 29.39 7.35
C PHE A 15 59.75 28.29 6.45
N LEU A 16 60.28 28.24 5.23
CA LEU A 16 60.03 27.30 4.13
C LEU A 16 61.13 26.21 4.18
N PHE A 17 60.84 24.94 3.86
CA PHE A 17 61.82 24.05 3.22
C PHE A 17 61.13 23.00 2.34
N LEU A 18 61.75 22.75 1.19
CA LEU A 18 61.24 22.12 -0.02
C LEU A 18 62.03 20.81 -0.31
N VAL A 19 61.29 19.73 -0.59
CA VAL A 19 61.49 18.62 -1.58
C VAL A 19 62.77 17.75 -1.56
N LEU A 20 62.58 16.41 -1.61
CA LEU A 20 63.09 15.54 -2.69
C LEU A 20 62.29 14.23 -2.83
N LEU A 21 62.01 13.91 -4.09
CA LEU A 21 61.24 12.79 -4.67
C LEU A 21 62.07 11.51 -4.82
N THR A 22 61.43 10.35 -4.66
CA THR A 22 61.50 9.12 -5.50
C THR A 22 60.31 8.24 -5.07
N GLY A 23 59.60 7.45 -5.87
CA GLY A 23 59.56 7.15 -7.29
C GLY A 23 58.25 6.38 -7.53
N ALA A 24 57.71 6.47 -8.74
CA ALA A 24 56.42 5.91 -9.13
C ALA A 24 56.34 4.38 -9.01
N ASP A 25 55.15 3.86 -8.70
CA ASP A 25 54.63 2.74 -9.47
C ASP A 25 53.12 2.85 -9.69
N ALA A 26 52.72 2.41 -10.87
CA ALA A 26 51.52 2.76 -11.58
C ALA A 26 50.35 1.80 -11.30
N GLY A 27 49.14 2.26 -11.65
CA GLY A 27 48.11 1.35 -12.18
C GLY A 27 47.02 0.93 -11.21
N GLY A 28 45.96 1.74 -11.14
CA GLY A 28 44.72 1.33 -10.49
C GLY A 28 43.65 2.41 -10.46
N GLU A 29 43.53 3.26 -11.51
CA GLU A 29 42.35 4.09 -11.66
C GLU A 29 41.13 3.19 -11.82
N LYS A 30 40.36 3.03 -10.75
CA LYS A 30 38.96 2.63 -10.86
C LYS A 30 38.30 3.67 -11.75
N LYS A 31 38.00 3.31 -12.99
CA LYS A 31 37.03 4.04 -13.82
C LYS A 31 35.75 4.18 -13.00
N ALA A 32 35.54 5.35 -12.41
CA ALA A 32 34.22 5.77 -11.97
C ALA A 32 33.33 5.67 -13.21
N ALA A 33 32.26 4.88 -13.12
CA ALA A 33 31.29 4.76 -14.19
C ALA A 33 30.74 6.16 -14.51
N ALA A 34 31.22 6.74 -15.60
CA ALA A 34 30.64 7.94 -16.16
C ALA A 34 29.23 7.58 -16.65
N GLY A 35 28.19 8.14 -16.03
CA GLY A 35 26.88 8.25 -16.68
C GLY A 35 25.62 7.91 -15.88
N SER A 36 25.67 7.44 -14.63
CA SER A 36 24.42 7.29 -13.87
C SER A 36 23.99 8.65 -13.32
N LYS A 37 22.79 9.10 -13.71
CA LYS A 37 22.17 10.28 -13.08
C LYS A 37 22.03 10.00 -11.57
N PRO A 38 22.25 10.98 -10.67
CA PRO A 38 22.26 10.73 -9.22
C PRO A 38 21.00 10.04 -8.66
N TRP A 39 19.85 10.19 -9.32
CA TRP A 39 18.59 9.56 -8.94
C TRP A 39 18.41 8.12 -9.43
N MET A 40 19.27 7.62 -10.34
CA MET A 40 19.34 6.20 -10.74
C MET A 40 20.32 5.40 -9.90
N ASP A 41 20.95 6.02 -8.90
CA ASP A 41 21.86 5.31 -8.02
C ASP A 41 21.11 4.23 -7.22
N THR A 42 21.49 2.97 -7.44
CA THR A 42 20.91 1.83 -6.73
C THR A 42 21.42 1.70 -5.30
N GLY A 43 22.44 2.48 -4.90
CA GLY A 43 23.05 2.40 -3.57
C GLY A 43 23.71 1.05 -3.30
N GLY A 44 24.22 0.38 -4.35
CA GLY A 44 24.79 -0.96 -4.27
C GLY A 44 23.77 -2.11 -4.32
N LEU A 45 22.47 -1.79 -4.40
CA LEU A 45 21.44 -2.81 -4.62
C LEU A 45 21.50 -3.36 -6.05
N SER A 46 21.35 -4.67 -6.15
CA SER A 46 21.18 -5.43 -7.39
C SER A 46 20.52 -6.77 -7.04
N ARG A 47 20.01 -7.51 -8.03
CA ARG A 47 19.55 -8.89 -7.80
C ARG A 47 20.57 -9.77 -7.10
N ALA A 48 21.86 -9.65 -7.49
CA ALA A 48 22.94 -10.44 -6.92
C ALA A 48 23.22 -10.13 -5.44
N ALA A 49 22.70 -9.02 -4.91
CA ALA A 49 22.80 -8.67 -3.50
C ALA A 49 21.83 -9.49 -2.61
N PHE A 50 20.89 -10.23 -3.20
CA PHE A 50 19.88 -11.02 -2.49
C PHE A 50 20.13 -12.52 -2.68
N PRO A 51 19.58 -13.38 -1.79
CA PRO A 51 19.68 -14.83 -1.92
C PRO A 51 19.22 -15.32 -3.30
N ALA A 52 19.84 -16.39 -3.79
CA ALA A 52 19.40 -17.02 -5.04
C ALA A 52 17.92 -17.43 -4.95
N GLY A 53 17.14 -17.11 -5.98
CA GLY A 53 15.69 -17.34 -6.00
C GLY A 53 14.86 -16.31 -5.22
N PHE A 54 15.46 -15.24 -4.69
CA PHE A 54 14.71 -14.15 -4.07
C PHE A 54 13.78 -13.48 -5.09
N THR A 55 12.49 -13.39 -4.73
CA THR A 55 11.44 -12.91 -5.63
C THR A 55 11.23 -11.41 -5.47
N PHE A 56 11.29 -10.66 -6.58
CA PHE A 56 10.84 -9.27 -6.61
C PHE A 56 9.53 -9.16 -7.37
N GLY A 57 8.52 -8.54 -6.76
CA GLY A 57 7.22 -8.34 -7.38
C GLY A 57 6.61 -6.97 -7.11
N THR A 58 5.43 -6.77 -7.68
CA THR A 58 4.54 -5.67 -7.34
C THR A 58 3.21 -6.22 -6.83
N ALA A 59 2.42 -5.38 -6.16
CA ALA A 59 1.16 -5.78 -5.58
C ALA A 59 0.00 -4.86 -5.95
N ALA A 60 -1.20 -5.44 -5.98
CA ALA A 60 -2.49 -4.77 -6.11
C ALA A 60 -3.60 -5.55 -5.39
N SER A 61 -4.77 -4.94 -5.26
CA SER A 61 -5.98 -5.59 -4.76
C SER A 61 -7.18 -5.34 -5.67
N ALA A 62 -8.08 -6.32 -5.73
CA ALA A 62 -9.18 -6.38 -6.68
C ALA A 62 -10.03 -5.10 -6.69
N TYR A 63 -10.56 -4.71 -5.53
CA TYR A 63 -11.42 -3.53 -5.44
C TYR A 63 -10.69 -2.21 -5.76
N GLN A 64 -9.36 -2.19 -5.64
CA GLN A 64 -8.57 -0.99 -5.89
C GLN A 64 -8.19 -0.81 -7.36
N VAL A 65 -8.10 -1.88 -8.15
CA VAL A 65 -7.59 -1.83 -9.53
C VAL A 65 -8.50 -2.40 -10.62
N GLU A 66 -9.40 -3.33 -10.30
CA GLU A 66 -10.15 -4.04 -11.35
C GLU A 66 -11.20 -3.16 -12.03
N GLY A 67 -12.01 -2.46 -11.23
CA GLY A 67 -13.23 -1.81 -11.72
C GLY A 67 -14.28 -2.86 -12.11
N MET A 68 -15.14 -2.52 -13.07
CA MET A 68 -16.22 -3.40 -13.52
C MET A 68 -17.05 -3.93 -12.34
N ALA A 69 -17.30 -3.05 -11.35
CA ALA A 69 -17.82 -3.42 -10.04
C ALA A 69 -19.24 -4.01 -10.10
N HIS A 70 -20.04 -3.56 -11.08
CA HIS A 70 -21.45 -3.95 -11.25
C HIS A 70 -21.74 -4.64 -12.60
N LYS A 71 -20.70 -5.16 -13.25
CA LYS A 71 -20.79 -5.76 -14.58
C LYS A 71 -20.34 -7.22 -14.56
N ASP A 72 -20.70 -7.95 -15.61
CA ASP A 72 -20.39 -9.37 -15.80
C ASP A 72 -20.70 -10.27 -14.60
N GLY A 73 -21.79 -9.94 -13.91
CA GLY A 73 -22.35 -10.77 -12.85
C GLY A 73 -21.62 -10.71 -11.52
N ARG A 74 -20.65 -9.80 -11.32
CA ARG A 74 -20.10 -9.54 -9.96
C ARG A 74 -21.20 -9.03 -9.04
N GLY A 75 -21.33 -9.64 -7.86
CA GLY A 75 -22.15 -9.13 -6.77
C GLY A 75 -21.46 -8.00 -6.00
N PRO A 76 -22.19 -7.14 -5.28
CA PRO A 76 -21.59 -6.10 -4.45
C PRO A 76 -20.78 -6.71 -3.30
N SER A 77 -19.66 -6.07 -2.98
CA SER A 77 -18.95 -6.24 -1.72
C SER A 77 -19.40 -5.18 -0.70
N ILE A 78 -18.98 -5.32 0.56
CA ILE A 78 -19.22 -4.31 1.59
C ILE A 78 -18.63 -2.95 1.23
N TRP A 79 -17.56 -2.89 0.42
CA TRP A 79 -17.01 -1.63 -0.05
C TRP A 79 -17.90 -0.95 -1.09
N ASP A 80 -18.55 -1.72 -1.98
CA ASP A 80 -19.51 -1.18 -2.95
C ASP A 80 -20.70 -0.49 -2.25
N ALA A 81 -21.08 -0.99 -1.07
CA ALA A 81 -22.09 -0.36 -0.22
C ALA A 81 -21.53 0.86 0.53
N PHE A 82 -20.34 0.72 1.10
CA PHE A 82 -19.72 1.75 1.95
C PHE A 82 -19.38 3.03 1.17
N VAL A 83 -18.85 2.93 -0.06
CA VAL A 83 -18.51 4.12 -0.86
C VAL A 83 -19.72 4.97 -1.26
N LYS A 84 -20.94 4.42 -1.15
CA LYS A 84 -22.20 5.14 -1.44
C LYS A 84 -22.63 6.05 -0.29
N ILE A 85 -22.02 5.93 0.89
CA ILE A 85 -22.32 6.80 2.04
C ILE A 85 -21.59 8.13 1.83
N PRO A 86 -22.32 9.26 1.66
CA PRO A 86 -21.70 10.55 1.38
C PRO A 86 -20.71 10.97 2.47
N GLY A 87 -19.56 11.49 2.07
CA GLY A 87 -18.51 12.00 2.96
C GLY A 87 -17.58 10.93 3.54
N GLN A 88 -17.82 9.63 3.30
CA GLN A 88 -16.92 8.57 3.77
C GLN A 88 -15.63 8.47 2.95
N ILE A 89 -15.71 8.79 1.65
CA ILE A 89 -14.57 8.74 0.74
C ILE A 89 -14.23 10.16 0.28
N ALA A 90 -12.94 10.48 0.18
CA ALA A 90 -12.50 11.75 -0.37
C ALA A 90 -13.14 12.01 -1.74
N ASN A 91 -13.74 13.20 -1.88
CA ASN A 91 -14.49 13.62 -3.07
C ASN A 91 -15.64 12.66 -3.48
N ASN A 92 -16.17 11.86 -2.55
CA ASN A 92 -17.19 10.83 -2.83
C ASN A 92 -16.79 9.90 -3.99
N ALA A 93 -15.49 9.60 -4.13
CA ALA A 93 -14.99 8.72 -5.16
C ALA A 93 -15.52 7.29 -5.00
N THR A 94 -15.70 6.57 -6.12
CA THR A 94 -16.16 5.17 -6.14
C THR A 94 -15.10 4.23 -6.71
N GLY A 95 -15.25 2.94 -6.42
CA GLY A 95 -14.46 1.84 -6.99
C GLY A 95 -15.08 1.24 -8.27
N ASP A 96 -15.99 1.95 -8.95
CA ASP A 96 -16.78 1.36 -10.04
C ASP A 96 -15.94 1.03 -11.28
N VAL A 97 -14.97 1.91 -11.58
CA VAL A 97 -14.07 1.83 -12.75
C VAL A 97 -12.61 1.65 -12.33
N THR A 98 -12.19 2.31 -11.24
CA THR A 98 -10.80 2.34 -10.76
C THR A 98 -9.79 2.68 -11.86
N VAL A 99 -8.96 1.71 -12.24
CA VAL A 99 -7.98 1.82 -13.34
C VAL A 99 -8.27 0.82 -14.45
N ASP A 100 -9.41 0.14 -14.38
CA ASP A 100 -9.93 -0.78 -15.38
C ASP A 100 -8.96 -1.92 -15.72
N GLU A 101 -8.24 -2.44 -14.72
CA GLU A 101 -7.37 -3.62 -14.89
C GLU A 101 -8.18 -4.82 -15.40
N TYR A 102 -9.50 -4.88 -15.13
CA TYR A 102 -10.37 -5.92 -15.66
C TYR A 102 -10.26 -6.09 -17.19
N HIS A 103 -10.14 -4.99 -17.92
CA HIS A 103 -9.94 -5.02 -19.38
C HIS A 103 -8.48 -4.85 -19.80
N ARG A 104 -7.65 -4.22 -18.95
CA ARG A 104 -6.32 -3.75 -19.31
C ARG A 104 -5.18 -4.50 -18.63
N TYR A 105 -5.49 -5.62 -17.98
CA TYR A 105 -4.51 -6.46 -17.29
C TYR A 105 -3.29 -6.84 -18.14
N LYS A 106 -3.44 -6.95 -19.47
CA LYS A 106 -2.28 -7.22 -20.35
C LYS A 106 -1.27 -6.07 -20.35
N ASP A 107 -1.74 -4.82 -20.46
CA ASP A 107 -0.89 -3.62 -20.39
C ASP A 107 -0.09 -3.63 -19.08
N ASP A 108 -0.78 -3.94 -17.98
CA ASP A 108 -0.22 -3.92 -16.64
C ASP A 108 0.82 -5.05 -16.43
N VAL A 109 0.56 -6.25 -16.97
CA VAL A 109 1.52 -7.38 -16.97
C VAL A 109 2.74 -7.12 -17.85
N ASP A 110 2.54 -6.52 -19.03
CA ASP A 110 3.63 -6.20 -19.94
C ASP A 110 4.58 -5.15 -19.34
N ILE A 111 4.04 -4.18 -18.58
CA ILE A 111 4.85 -3.23 -17.81
C ILE A 111 5.66 -3.97 -16.73
N MET A 112 5.06 -4.88 -15.95
CA MET A 112 5.80 -5.63 -14.92
C MET A 112 6.99 -6.39 -15.51
N LYS A 113 6.77 -7.06 -16.65
CA LYS A 113 7.82 -7.76 -17.38
C LYS A 113 8.91 -6.80 -17.85
N LYS A 114 8.55 -5.67 -18.47
CA LYS A 114 9.51 -4.65 -18.94
C LYS A 114 10.35 -4.06 -17.80
N MET A 115 9.80 -4.01 -16.58
CA MET A 115 10.49 -3.54 -15.38
C MET A 115 11.27 -4.65 -14.65
N ASN A 116 11.44 -5.82 -15.29
CA ASN A 116 12.18 -6.97 -14.76
C ASN A 116 11.62 -7.56 -13.45
N PHE A 117 10.31 -7.42 -13.15
CA PHE A 117 9.72 -8.10 -11.99
C PHE A 117 9.53 -9.62 -12.24
N ASP A 118 9.52 -10.41 -11.18
CA ASP A 118 9.36 -11.88 -11.23
C ASP A 118 7.94 -12.33 -10.88
N ALA A 119 7.19 -11.51 -10.14
CA ALA A 119 5.93 -11.91 -9.55
C ALA A 119 4.91 -10.78 -9.46
N TYR A 120 3.63 -11.15 -9.49
CA TYR A 120 2.52 -10.24 -9.23
C TYR A 120 1.66 -10.78 -8.10
N ARG A 121 1.54 -9.99 -7.03
CA ARG A 121 0.58 -10.24 -5.96
C ARG A 121 -0.71 -9.51 -6.28
N PHE A 122 -1.78 -10.26 -6.50
CA PHE A 122 -3.13 -9.72 -6.73
C PHE A 122 -4.13 -10.39 -5.79
N SER A 123 -5.35 -9.84 -5.68
CA SER A 123 -6.43 -10.53 -4.97
C SER A 123 -7.54 -10.99 -5.91
N ILE A 124 -8.19 -12.10 -5.54
CA ILE A 124 -9.38 -12.60 -6.21
C ILE A 124 -10.59 -12.03 -5.48
N SER A 125 -11.47 -11.34 -6.20
CA SER A 125 -12.66 -10.76 -5.60
C SER A 125 -13.70 -11.83 -5.31
N TRP A 126 -13.99 -12.05 -4.02
CA TRP A 126 -14.95 -13.06 -3.59
C TRP A 126 -16.31 -12.83 -4.24
N SER A 127 -16.83 -11.60 -4.21
CA SER A 127 -18.13 -11.26 -4.79
C SER A 127 -18.14 -11.34 -6.33
N ARG A 128 -16.97 -11.38 -6.99
CA ARG A 128 -16.87 -11.63 -8.44
C ARG A 128 -16.97 -13.12 -8.77
N ILE A 129 -16.49 -14.00 -7.88
CA ILE A 129 -16.59 -15.46 -8.03
C ILE A 129 -17.96 -15.98 -7.57
N PHE A 130 -18.39 -15.57 -6.37
CA PHE A 130 -19.68 -15.90 -5.77
C PHE A 130 -20.42 -14.60 -5.47
N PRO A 131 -21.33 -14.14 -6.35
CA PRO A 131 -22.04 -12.87 -6.16
C PRO A 131 -22.76 -12.77 -4.82
N GLU A 132 -23.36 -13.90 -4.40
CA GLU A 132 -24.13 -14.01 -3.16
C GLU A 132 -23.25 -14.51 -1.99
N GLY A 133 -21.93 -14.52 -2.18
CA GLY A 133 -20.90 -15.03 -1.27
C GLY A 133 -20.81 -16.55 -1.16
N ALA A 134 -21.90 -17.27 -1.48
CA ALA A 134 -21.92 -18.73 -1.58
C ALA A 134 -22.88 -19.18 -2.70
N GLY A 135 -22.85 -20.48 -3.00
CA GLY A 135 -23.79 -21.09 -3.95
C GLY A 135 -23.37 -20.89 -5.40
N ARG A 136 -24.11 -20.07 -6.17
CA ARG A 136 -23.94 -19.98 -7.63
C ARG A 136 -22.62 -19.30 -7.99
N VAL A 137 -21.80 -20.02 -8.75
CA VAL A 137 -20.55 -19.50 -9.34
C VAL A 137 -20.86 -18.55 -10.50
N ASN A 138 -20.17 -17.41 -10.53
CA ASN A 138 -20.11 -16.55 -11.70
C ASN A 138 -18.91 -16.94 -12.59
N TRP A 139 -19.18 -17.72 -13.64
CA TRP A 139 -18.15 -18.20 -14.56
C TRP A 139 -17.46 -17.09 -15.38
N LYS A 140 -18.07 -15.91 -15.55
CA LYS A 140 -17.39 -14.76 -16.17
C LYS A 140 -16.29 -14.20 -15.25
N GLY A 141 -16.54 -14.18 -13.94
CA GLY A 141 -15.53 -13.85 -12.93
C GLY A 141 -14.38 -14.85 -12.95
N VAL A 142 -14.69 -16.15 -12.98
CA VAL A 142 -13.68 -17.21 -13.12
C VAL A 142 -12.85 -17.05 -14.38
N ALA A 143 -13.50 -16.76 -15.51
CA ALA A 143 -12.82 -16.57 -16.79
C ALA A 143 -11.87 -15.36 -16.77
N TYR A 144 -12.21 -14.28 -16.06
CA TYR A 144 -11.30 -13.14 -15.87
C TYR A 144 -10.01 -13.55 -15.16
N TYR A 145 -10.12 -14.15 -13.96
CA TYR A 145 -8.92 -14.56 -13.21
C TYR A 145 -8.11 -15.62 -13.94
N SER A 146 -8.75 -16.56 -14.65
CA SER A 146 -8.01 -17.51 -15.50
C SER A 146 -7.18 -16.77 -16.55
N ARG A 147 -7.77 -15.81 -17.29
CA ARG A 147 -7.05 -15.05 -18.32
C ARG A 147 -5.89 -14.23 -17.75
N LEU A 148 -6.08 -13.63 -16.57
CA LEU A 148 -5.00 -12.91 -15.87
C LEU A 148 -3.86 -13.86 -15.49
N ILE A 149 -4.19 -14.97 -14.82
CA ILE A 149 -3.21 -15.98 -14.39
C ILE A 149 -2.46 -16.59 -15.58
N ASP A 150 -3.17 -16.93 -16.64
CA ASP A 150 -2.58 -17.49 -17.86
C ASP A 150 -1.62 -16.50 -18.51
N TYR A 151 -2.00 -15.21 -18.58
CA TYR A 151 -1.14 -14.19 -19.18
C TYR A 151 0.08 -13.85 -18.31
N LEU A 152 -0.07 -13.83 -16.98
CA LEU A 152 1.06 -13.71 -16.05
C LEU A 152 2.08 -14.81 -16.31
N ILE A 153 1.64 -16.07 -16.35
CA ILE A 153 2.52 -17.22 -16.60
C ILE A 153 3.14 -17.15 -18.00
N GLN A 154 2.35 -16.79 -19.02
CA GLN A 154 2.84 -16.60 -20.38
C GLN A 154 3.97 -15.56 -20.44
N GLN A 155 3.89 -14.50 -19.64
CA GLN A 155 4.90 -13.46 -19.56
C GLN A 155 6.06 -13.79 -18.61
N GLY A 156 6.02 -14.95 -17.94
CA GLY A 156 7.05 -15.36 -16.97
C GLY A 156 6.93 -14.70 -15.61
N ILE A 157 5.75 -14.13 -15.29
CA ILE A 157 5.44 -13.51 -14.01
C ILE A 157 4.69 -14.52 -13.14
N THR A 158 5.21 -14.78 -11.94
CA THR A 158 4.64 -15.75 -11.01
C THR A 158 3.41 -15.16 -10.28
N PRO A 159 2.24 -15.83 -10.33
CA PRO A 159 1.05 -15.36 -9.64
C PRO A 159 1.10 -15.67 -8.13
N TYR A 160 0.93 -14.64 -7.31
CA TYR A 160 0.72 -14.71 -5.86
C TYR A 160 -0.72 -14.26 -5.57
N ALA A 161 -1.62 -15.21 -5.31
CA ALA A 161 -3.05 -14.92 -5.21
C ALA A 161 -3.50 -14.77 -3.75
N ASN A 162 -4.02 -13.59 -3.41
CA ASN A 162 -4.69 -13.33 -2.15
C ASN A 162 -6.20 -13.59 -2.28
N LEU A 163 -6.79 -14.35 -1.36
CA LEU A 163 -8.20 -14.74 -1.45
C LEU A 163 -9.16 -13.66 -0.94
N TYR A 164 -8.71 -12.82 0.00
CA TYR A 164 -9.54 -11.77 0.59
C TYR A 164 -8.75 -10.49 0.84
N HIS A 165 -9.20 -9.38 0.26
CA HIS A 165 -8.63 -8.05 0.49
C HIS A 165 -9.76 -7.06 0.81
N TYR A 166 -10.33 -7.20 2.00
CA TYR A 166 -11.41 -6.37 2.58
C TYR A 166 -12.77 -6.46 1.86
N ASP A 167 -12.85 -7.24 0.79
CA ASP A 167 -13.94 -7.21 -0.19
C ASP A 167 -15.00 -8.30 0.05
N LEU A 168 -15.43 -8.42 1.32
CA LEU A 168 -16.50 -9.34 1.72
C LEU A 168 -17.75 -9.15 0.85
N PRO A 169 -18.36 -10.21 0.30
CA PRO A 169 -19.64 -10.10 -0.40
C PRO A 169 -20.71 -9.48 0.50
N GLU A 170 -21.37 -8.42 0.04
CA GLU A 170 -22.39 -7.70 0.81
C GLU A 170 -23.56 -8.61 1.20
N ALA A 171 -23.83 -9.64 0.40
CA ALA A 171 -24.84 -10.64 0.71
C ALA A 171 -24.57 -11.39 2.02
N LEU A 172 -23.31 -11.68 2.36
CA LEU A 172 -22.95 -12.34 3.62
C LEU A 172 -23.06 -11.37 4.81
N GLU A 173 -22.67 -10.11 4.60
CA GLU A 173 -22.87 -9.03 5.59
C GLU A 173 -24.36 -8.89 5.93
N LYS A 174 -25.24 -8.81 4.93
CA LYS A 174 -26.69 -8.70 5.13
C LYS A 174 -27.31 -9.96 5.74
N LYS A 175 -26.80 -11.14 5.41
CA LYS A 175 -27.40 -12.41 5.83
C LYS A 175 -27.15 -12.72 7.30
N TYR A 176 -25.96 -12.43 7.82
CA TYR A 176 -25.58 -12.83 9.18
C TYR A 176 -24.55 -11.90 9.84
N ASN A 177 -24.42 -10.64 9.40
CA ASN A 177 -23.39 -9.68 9.85
C ASN A 177 -21.96 -10.14 9.57
N GLY A 178 -21.77 -10.84 8.45
CA GLY A 178 -20.45 -11.09 7.86
C GLY A 178 -19.43 -11.67 8.85
N LEU A 179 -18.36 -10.91 9.08
CA LEU A 179 -17.21 -11.34 9.89
C LEU A 179 -17.52 -11.49 11.39
N LEU A 180 -18.66 -10.98 11.88
CA LEU A 180 -19.08 -11.19 13.26
C LEU A 180 -19.64 -12.58 13.52
N SER A 181 -20.14 -13.25 12.48
CA SER A 181 -20.70 -14.60 12.61
C SER A 181 -19.64 -15.68 12.40
N LYS A 182 -19.67 -16.71 13.25
CA LYS A 182 -18.83 -17.91 13.08
C LYS A 182 -19.11 -18.68 11.78
N GLN A 183 -20.27 -18.44 11.14
CA GLN A 183 -20.60 -19.02 9.83
C GLN A 183 -19.58 -18.65 8.74
N ILE A 184 -18.93 -17.48 8.85
CA ILE A 184 -17.95 -17.03 7.86
C ILE A 184 -16.76 -18.00 7.72
N VAL A 185 -16.42 -18.73 8.78
CA VAL A 185 -15.33 -19.70 8.80
C VAL A 185 -15.53 -20.76 7.73
N GLU A 186 -16.76 -21.27 7.62
CA GLU A 186 -17.10 -22.31 6.67
C GLU A 186 -17.32 -21.74 5.26
N ASP A 187 -17.99 -20.57 5.15
CA ASP A 187 -18.23 -19.93 3.86
C ASP A 187 -16.92 -19.51 3.17
N PHE A 188 -15.99 -18.92 3.93
CA PHE A 188 -14.66 -18.55 3.41
C PHE A 188 -13.87 -19.79 2.99
N ALA A 189 -13.90 -20.85 3.80
CA ALA A 189 -13.15 -22.05 3.50
C ALA A 189 -13.73 -22.83 2.29
N ASN A 190 -15.03 -22.74 2.03
CA ASN A 190 -15.67 -23.23 0.81
C ASN A 190 -15.34 -22.39 -0.43
N TYR A 191 -15.29 -21.06 -0.28
CA TYR A 191 -14.79 -20.17 -1.33
C TYR A 191 -13.31 -20.47 -1.66
N ALA A 192 -12.46 -20.63 -0.64
CA ALA A 192 -11.06 -21.00 -0.80
C ALA A 192 -10.91 -22.37 -1.49
N ASP A 193 -11.69 -23.39 -1.08
CA ASP A 193 -11.73 -24.71 -1.73
C ASP A 193 -11.99 -24.61 -3.23
N PHE A 194 -12.96 -23.77 -3.62
CA PHE A 194 -13.26 -23.52 -5.03
C PHE A 194 -12.08 -22.87 -5.76
N CYS A 195 -11.46 -21.83 -5.19
CA CYS A 195 -10.29 -21.18 -5.79
C CYS A 195 -9.10 -22.14 -5.95
N PHE A 196 -8.81 -22.97 -4.95
CA PHE A 196 -7.76 -24.00 -5.04
C PHE A 196 -8.06 -25.02 -6.14
N LYS A 197 -9.31 -25.47 -6.24
CA LYS A 197 -9.73 -26.41 -7.27
C LYS A 197 -9.56 -25.85 -8.69
N VAL A 198 -9.91 -24.58 -8.88
CA VAL A 198 -10.03 -23.98 -10.22
C VAL A 198 -8.71 -23.36 -10.71
N PHE A 199 -7.90 -22.81 -9.81
CA PHE A 199 -6.68 -22.08 -10.17
C PHE A 199 -5.40 -22.71 -9.63
N GLY A 200 -5.49 -23.64 -8.68
CA GLY A 200 -4.32 -24.21 -7.98
C GLY A 200 -3.45 -25.14 -8.83
N ASP A 201 -3.88 -25.49 -10.04
CA ASP A 201 -3.03 -26.12 -11.06
C ASP A 201 -1.90 -25.17 -11.50
N ARG A 202 -2.17 -23.86 -11.54
CA ARG A 202 -1.26 -22.78 -11.98
C ARG A 202 -0.75 -21.88 -10.85
N VAL A 203 -1.60 -21.57 -9.87
CA VAL A 203 -1.25 -20.72 -8.72
C VAL A 203 -0.63 -21.57 -7.61
N LYS A 204 0.61 -21.22 -7.22
CA LYS A 204 1.40 -21.96 -6.23
C LYS A 204 1.67 -21.19 -4.94
N TYR A 205 1.33 -19.91 -4.89
CA TYR A 205 1.50 -19.06 -3.72
C TYR A 205 0.17 -18.43 -3.37
N TRP A 206 -0.42 -18.89 -2.27
CA TRP A 206 -1.73 -18.48 -1.80
C TRP A 206 -1.62 -17.65 -0.53
N MET A 207 -2.44 -16.62 -0.43
CA MET A 207 -2.62 -15.88 0.80
C MET A 207 -4.11 -15.82 1.12
N THR A 208 -4.44 -16.04 2.39
CA THR A 208 -5.83 -16.06 2.85
C THR A 208 -6.39 -14.66 2.98
N PHE A 209 -5.86 -13.89 3.94
CA PHE A 209 -6.32 -12.54 4.26
C PHE A 209 -5.20 -11.52 4.08
N ASN A 210 -5.58 -10.32 3.63
CA ASN A 210 -4.78 -9.11 3.78
C ASN A 210 -5.17 -8.35 5.05
N GLU A 211 -4.16 -8.00 5.85
CA GLU A 211 -4.24 -7.09 7.01
C GLU A 211 -5.52 -7.29 7.85
N PRO A 212 -5.74 -8.49 8.40
CA PRO A 212 -6.94 -8.77 9.18
C PRO A 212 -7.04 -7.88 10.44
N ARG A 213 -5.92 -7.31 10.92
CA ARG A 213 -5.91 -6.29 11.96
C ARG A 213 -6.58 -5.00 11.49
N VAL A 214 -6.28 -4.53 10.28
CA VAL A 214 -6.92 -3.36 9.68
C VAL A 214 -8.42 -3.59 9.51
N VAL A 215 -8.82 -4.77 9.05
CA VAL A 215 -10.24 -5.14 8.95
C VAL A 215 -10.95 -5.01 10.29
N ALA A 216 -10.39 -5.62 11.35
CA ALA A 216 -10.97 -5.56 12.68
C ALA A 216 -10.97 -4.13 13.26
N ALA A 217 -9.82 -3.45 13.23
CA ALA A 217 -9.65 -2.14 13.85
C ALA A 217 -10.39 -1.03 13.09
N LEU A 218 -10.20 -0.90 11.78
CA LEU A 218 -10.83 0.19 11.04
C LEU A 218 -12.31 -0.08 10.73
N GLY A 219 -12.68 -1.35 10.56
CA GLY A 219 -14.05 -1.75 10.21
C GLY A 219 -15.02 -1.89 11.40
N TYR A 220 -14.51 -2.25 12.58
CA TYR A 220 -15.34 -2.61 13.75
C TYR A 220 -14.94 -1.88 15.04
N ASP A 221 -13.84 -1.12 15.04
CA ASP A 221 -13.48 -0.24 16.15
C ASP A 221 -13.63 1.24 15.79
N ASP A 222 -12.84 1.74 14.83
CA ASP A 222 -12.93 3.13 14.37
C ASP A 222 -14.22 3.38 13.55
N GLY A 223 -14.73 2.34 12.90
CA GLY A 223 -15.88 2.44 11.98
C GLY A 223 -15.60 3.29 10.74
N THR A 224 -14.32 3.44 10.37
CA THR A 224 -13.90 4.27 9.22
C THR A 224 -13.71 3.46 7.94
N PHE A 225 -13.65 2.13 8.02
CA PHE A 225 -13.63 1.22 6.87
C PHE A 225 -14.93 0.42 6.84
N ALA A 226 -15.28 -0.16 5.69
CA ALA A 226 -16.43 -1.05 5.58
C ALA A 226 -16.34 -2.22 6.60
N PRO A 227 -17.43 -2.60 7.30
CA PRO A 227 -18.80 -2.12 7.16
C PRO A 227 -19.16 -0.85 7.97
N GLY A 228 -18.18 -0.20 8.62
CA GLY A 228 -18.38 1.09 9.30
C GLY A 228 -19.01 0.96 10.68
N ARG A 229 -18.65 -0.08 11.45
CA ARG A 229 -19.21 -0.35 12.77
C ARG A 229 -18.31 0.18 13.87
N CYS A 230 -18.92 0.82 14.87
CA CYS A 230 -18.24 1.32 16.06
C CYS A 230 -19.27 1.69 17.14
N SER A 231 -18.82 1.88 18.39
CA SER A 231 -19.72 2.26 19.50
C SER A 231 -20.43 3.62 19.30
N LYS A 232 -19.91 4.49 18.44
CA LYS A 232 -20.49 5.80 18.09
C LYS A 232 -21.09 5.85 16.68
N CYS A 233 -21.10 4.71 15.98
CA CYS A 233 -21.63 4.59 14.63
C CYS A 233 -23.12 4.24 14.70
N SER A 234 -23.76 4.05 13.54
CA SER A 234 -25.16 3.58 13.50
C SER A 234 -25.37 2.21 14.15
N ALA A 235 -24.32 1.38 14.17
CA ALA A 235 -24.28 0.11 14.86
C ALA A 235 -22.83 -0.25 15.23
N GLY A 236 -22.67 -1.14 16.20
CA GLY A 236 -21.38 -1.73 16.55
C GLY A 236 -21.04 -1.61 18.02
N ASN A 237 -19.94 -2.28 18.39
CA ASN A 237 -19.35 -2.16 19.71
C ASN A 237 -17.84 -2.31 19.62
N SER A 238 -17.14 -1.18 19.67
CA SER A 238 -15.69 -1.07 19.52
C SER A 238 -14.90 -1.86 20.58
N ALA A 239 -15.51 -2.19 21.73
CA ALA A 239 -14.86 -2.94 22.79
C ALA A 239 -14.89 -4.47 22.58
N THR A 240 -15.75 -4.99 21.68
CA THR A 240 -15.99 -6.44 21.54
C THR A 240 -15.89 -6.93 20.09
N GLU A 241 -16.53 -6.23 19.16
CA GLU A 241 -16.58 -6.62 17.75
C GLU A 241 -15.21 -6.83 17.09
N PRO A 242 -14.19 -5.96 17.26
CA PRO A 242 -12.86 -6.22 16.68
C PRO A 242 -12.26 -7.55 17.14
N TYR A 243 -12.49 -7.99 18.38
CA TYR A 243 -11.99 -9.27 18.90
C TYR A 243 -12.74 -10.47 18.33
N ILE A 244 -14.06 -10.35 18.15
CA ILE A 244 -14.87 -11.38 17.50
C ILE A 244 -14.45 -11.55 16.04
N VAL A 245 -14.27 -10.43 15.32
CA VAL A 245 -13.86 -10.43 13.92
C VAL A 245 -12.47 -11.03 13.74
N ALA A 246 -11.49 -10.59 14.53
CA ALA A 246 -10.14 -11.15 14.47
C ALA A 246 -10.12 -12.67 14.75
N HIS A 247 -10.92 -13.12 15.73
CA HIS A 247 -11.03 -14.54 16.03
C HIS A 247 -11.61 -15.34 14.87
N ASN A 248 -12.71 -14.88 14.28
CA ASN A 248 -13.31 -15.53 13.11
C ASN A 248 -12.37 -15.52 11.90
N LEU A 249 -11.59 -14.47 11.67
CA LEU A 249 -10.58 -14.40 10.61
C LEU A 249 -9.46 -15.44 10.82
N ILE A 250 -8.95 -15.60 12.05
CA ILE A 250 -7.95 -16.62 12.39
C ILE A 250 -8.52 -18.04 12.15
N LEU A 251 -9.75 -18.30 12.57
CA LEU A 251 -10.40 -19.60 12.34
C LEU A 251 -10.66 -19.86 10.85
N SER A 252 -11.08 -18.84 10.09
CA SER A 252 -11.28 -18.93 8.65
C SER A 252 -9.97 -19.25 7.92
N HIS A 253 -8.86 -18.64 8.35
CA HIS A 253 -7.53 -18.89 7.83
C HIS A 253 -7.13 -20.36 8.06
N ALA A 254 -7.24 -20.82 9.31
CA ALA A 254 -6.92 -22.20 9.68
C ALA A 254 -7.78 -23.23 8.93
N ALA A 255 -9.09 -22.97 8.77
CA ALA A 255 -9.99 -23.84 8.04
C ALA A 255 -9.64 -23.95 6.54
N ALA A 256 -9.28 -22.82 5.89
CA ALA A 256 -8.84 -22.81 4.51
C ALA A 256 -7.49 -23.53 4.32
N VAL A 257 -6.53 -23.32 5.23
CA VAL A 257 -5.23 -23.99 5.21
C VAL A 257 -5.37 -25.49 5.39
N ARG A 258 -6.21 -25.94 6.34
CA ARG A 258 -6.51 -27.36 6.53
C ARG A 258 -7.04 -27.98 5.24
N ARG A 259 -8.06 -27.36 4.62
CA ARG A 259 -8.61 -27.83 3.33
C ARG A 259 -7.54 -27.90 2.24
N TYR A 260 -6.68 -26.88 2.15
CA TYR A 260 -5.59 -26.86 1.17
C TYR A 260 -4.63 -28.03 1.36
N ARG A 261 -4.14 -28.23 2.60
CA ARG A 261 -3.19 -29.29 2.96
C ARG A 261 -3.76 -30.68 2.72
N GLU A 262 -5.00 -30.92 3.15
CA GLU A 262 -5.65 -32.24 3.07
C GLU A 262 -6.04 -32.63 1.65
N LYS A 263 -6.51 -31.68 0.83
CA LYS A 263 -7.14 -31.99 -0.46
C LYS A 263 -6.28 -31.67 -1.69
N TYR A 264 -5.40 -30.66 -1.59
CA TYR A 264 -4.74 -30.09 -2.77
C TYR A 264 -3.21 -30.11 -2.71
N GLN A 265 -2.60 -29.88 -1.54
CA GLN A 265 -1.16 -29.61 -1.44
C GLN A 265 -0.30 -30.76 -1.98
N ALA A 266 -0.68 -32.03 -1.74
CA ALA A 266 0.05 -33.18 -2.23
C ALA A 266 0.18 -33.21 -3.77
N GLN A 267 -0.86 -32.76 -4.48
CA GLN A 267 -0.90 -32.76 -5.94
C GLN A 267 -0.40 -31.43 -6.52
N GLN A 268 -0.86 -30.32 -5.95
CA GLN A 268 -0.60 -28.98 -6.47
C GLN A 268 0.77 -28.43 -6.08
N LYS A 269 1.35 -28.91 -4.97
CA LYS A 269 2.67 -28.53 -4.44
C LYS A 269 2.86 -27.02 -4.19
N GLY A 270 1.77 -26.27 -4.06
CA GLY A 270 1.83 -24.86 -3.67
C GLY A 270 1.92 -24.69 -2.15
N ARG A 271 2.03 -23.43 -1.73
CA ARG A 271 2.17 -22.99 -0.35
C ARG A 271 1.08 -21.98 -0.02
N ILE A 272 0.68 -21.93 1.25
CA ILE A 272 -0.38 -21.03 1.72
C ILE A 272 0.05 -20.25 2.96
N GLY A 273 -0.26 -18.96 2.96
CA GLY A 273 0.09 -18.01 4.02
C GLY A 273 -1.02 -17.02 4.37
N ILE A 274 -0.63 -15.99 5.10
CA ILE A 274 -1.46 -14.83 5.47
C ILE A 274 -0.60 -13.56 5.41
N LEU A 275 -1.21 -12.42 5.13
CA LEU A 275 -0.53 -11.14 5.02
C LEU A 275 -0.95 -10.26 6.20
N LEU A 276 0.03 -9.81 6.97
CA LEU A 276 -0.17 -9.07 8.20
C LEU A 276 0.52 -7.71 8.08
N ASP A 277 -0.19 -6.64 8.41
CA ASP A 277 0.43 -5.35 8.60
C ASP A 277 1.31 -5.38 9.84
N PHE A 278 2.48 -4.75 9.73
CA PHE A 278 3.35 -4.53 10.86
C PHE A 278 4.14 -3.24 10.71
N VAL A 279 3.73 -2.23 11.46
CA VAL A 279 4.57 -1.04 11.71
C VAL A 279 5.52 -1.33 12.86
N TRP A 280 6.69 -0.71 12.84
CA TRP A 280 7.62 -0.84 13.97
C TRP A 280 7.23 0.10 15.12
N TYR A 281 7.28 -0.41 16.35
CA TYR A 281 7.06 0.37 17.56
C TYR A 281 8.36 0.46 18.35
N GLU A 282 8.96 1.64 18.35
CA GLU A 282 10.17 1.95 19.12
C GLU A 282 9.75 2.60 20.44
N PRO A 283 10.32 2.21 21.60
CA PRO A 283 10.03 2.89 22.87
C PRO A 283 10.44 4.37 22.80
N LEU A 284 9.72 5.29 23.41
CA LEU A 284 10.05 6.73 23.37
C LEU A 284 11.36 7.00 24.13
N THR A 285 11.52 6.39 25.30
CA THR A 285 12.71 6.43 26.15
C THR A 285 13.23 5.03 26.47
N ASP A 286 14.42 4.93 27.07
CA ASP A 286 14.98 3.66 27.53
C ASP A 286 14.35 3.15 28.85
N SER A 287 13.31 3.82 29.36
CA SER A 287 12.61 3.39 30.57
C SER A 287 11.92 2.04 30.38
N LYS A 288 11.85 1.25 31.45
CA LYS A 288 11.17 -0.05 31.43
C LYS A 288 9.71 0.06 31.00
N ASP A 289 9.03 1.13 31.42
CA ASP A 289 7.62 1.35 31.11
C ASP A 289 7.39 1.57 29.61
N ASP A 290 8.24 2.38 28.95
CA ASP A 290 8.15 2.61 27.50
C ASP A 290 8.53 1.36 26.70
N GLN A 291 9.52 0.61 27.16
CA GLN A 291 9.88 -0.68 26.57
C GLN A 291 8.71 -1.67 26.63
N ASP A 292 8.02 -1.74 27.77
CA ASP A 292 6.84 -2.58 27.94
C ASP A 292 5.64 -2.09 27.12
N ALA A 293 5.45 -0.77 27.01
CA ALA A 293 4.41 -0.19 26.14
C ALA A 293 4.68 -0.48 24.66
N ALA A 294 5.93 -0.39 24.21
CA ALA A 294 6.32 -0.75 22.86
C ALA A 294 6.11 -2.26 22.60
N GLN A 295 6.44 -3.12 23.56
CA GLN A 295 6.17 -4.57 23.44
C GLN A 295 4.67 -4.86 23.38
N ARG A 296 3.86 -4.26 24.27
CA ARG A 296 2.39 -4.39 24.21
C ARG A 296 1.85 -3.94 22.85
N SER A 297 2.37 -2.85 22.29
CA SER A 297 1.94 -2.38 20.97
C SER A 297 2.27 -3.39 19.86
N ARG A 298 3.43 -4.07 19.93
CA ARG A 298 3.77 -5.16 19.00
C ARG A 298 2.85 -6.37 19.19
N ASP A 299 2.52 -6.73 20.44
CA ASP A 299 1.61 -7.82 20.74
C ASP A 299 0.19 -7.56 20.21
N PHE A 300 -0.36 -6.35 20.43
CA PHE A 300 -1.70 -5.96 19.96
C PHE A 300 -1.78 -5.71 18.44
N HIS A 301 -0.64 -5.57 17.77
CA HIS A 301 -0.56 -5.37 16.32
C HIS A 301 -0.29 -6.68 15.59
N ILE A 302 0.97 -7.14 15.55
CA ILE A 302 1.35 -8.34 14.80
C ILE A 302 1.09 -9.61 15.62
N GLY A 303 1.30 -9.56 16.94
CA GLY A 303 1.11 -10.69 17.84
C GLY A 303 -0.34 -11.18 17.86
N TRP A 304 -1.31 -10.29 17.67
CA TRP A 304 -2.73 -10.63 17.69
C TRP A 304 -3.12 -11.73 16.69
N PHE A 305 -2.41 -11.80 15.55
CA PHE A 305 -2.62 -12.81 14.52
C PHE A 305 -1.47 -13.83 14.44
N LEU A 306 -0.22 -13.38 14.48
CA LEU A 306 0.93 -14.27 14.30
C LEU A 306 1.14 -15.18 15.51
N HIS A 307 0.87 -14.71 16.73
CA HIS A 307 1.08 -15.50 17.95
C HIS A 307 0.12 -16.70 18.04
N PRO A 308 -1.20 -16.57 17.77
CA PRO A 308 -2.08 -17.74 17.66
C PRO A 308 -1.62 -18.73 16.60
N ILE A 309 -1.24 -18.25 15.41
CA ILE A 309 -0.84 -19.13 14.30
C ILE A 309 0.44 -19.90 14.63
N ILE A 310 1.39 -19.32 15.36
CA ILE A 310 2.66 -20.00 15.70
C ILE A 310 2.52 -20.85 16.97
N TYR A 311 1.88 -20.33 18.02
CA TYR A 311 1.91 -20.91 19.35
C TYR A 311 0.58 -21.57 19.79
N GLY A 312 -0.54 -21.24 19.14
CA GLY A 312 -1.86 -21.75 19.47
C GLY A 312 -2.60 -20.97 20.56
N GLU A 313 -2.12 -19.78 20.91
CA GLU A 313 -2.78 -18.89 21.89
C GLU A 313 -2.60 -17.42 21.52
N TYR A 314 -3.43 -16.53 22.08
CA TYR A 314 -3.21 -15.08 21.96
C TYR A 314 -2.04 -14.60 22.83
N PRO A 315 -1.39 -13.46 22.52
CA PRO A 315 -0.35 -12.90 23.38
C PRO A 315 -0.82 -12.70 24.82
N LYS A 316 0.07 -12.98 25.79
CA LYS A 316 -0.29 -12.91 27.22
C LYS A 316 -0.76 -11.52 27.65
N SER A 317 -0.14 -10.47 27.12
CA SER A 317 -0.53 -9.07 27.36
C SER A 317 -1.99 -8.82 26.96
N MET A 318 -2.41 -9.30 25.80
CA MET A 318 -3.80 -9.21 25.34
C MET A 318 -4.76 -10.00 26.23
N GLN A 319 -4.41 -11.24 26.61
CA GLN A 319 -5.25 -12.05 27.50
C GLN A 319 -5.51 -11.35 28.85
N VAL A 320 -4.48 -10.73 29.43
CA VAL A 320 -4.56 -10.04 30.74
C VAL A 320 -5.38 -8.75 30.65
N ILE A 321 -5.22 -7.98 29.58
CA ILE A 321 -5.88 -6.67 29.42
C ILE A 321 -7.32 -6.83 28.93
N VAL A 322 -7.54 -7.64 27.89
CA VAL A 322 -8.82 -7.73 27.20
C VAL A 322 -9.80 -8.67 27.92
N ARG A 323 -9.28 -9.71 28.59
CA ARG A 323 -10.03 -10.67 29.43
C ARG A 323 -11.18 -11.32 28.65
N GLU A 324 -12.39 -11.36 29.21
CA GLU A 324 -13.54 -12.07 28.65
C GLU A 324 -14.04 -11.52 27.30
N ARG A 325 -13.59 -10.33 26.89
CA ARG A 325 -13.89 -9.79 25.55
C ARG A 325 -13.04 -10.44 24.46
N LEU A 326 -11.91 -11.07 24.82
CA LEU A 326 -11.07 -11.83 23.91
C LEU A 326 -11.59 -13.26 23.85
N PRO A 327 -12.08 -13.73 22.69
CA PRO A 327 -12.57 -15.10 22.57
C PRO A 327 -11.47 -16.12 22.90
N ARG A 328 -11.86 -17.29 23.38
CA ARG A 328 -10.95 -18.40 23.68
C ARG A 328 -11.05 -19.46 22.60
N PHE A 329 -9.90 -19.96 22.14
CA PHE A 329 -9.87 -21.12 21.26
C PHE A 329 -10.21 -22.39 22.05
N THR A 330 -11.05 -23.23 21.46
CA THR A 330 -11.24 -24.62 21.88
C THR A 330 -10.03 -25.49 21.54
N GLU A 331 -9.91 -26.68 22.13
CA GLU A 331 -8.81 -27.59 21.83
C GLU A 331 -8.76 -27.98 20.34
N GLU A 332 -9.92 -28.16 19.71
CA GLU A 332 -10.06 -28.46 18.28
C GLU A 332 -9.59 -27.29 17.40
N GLU A 333 -9.90 -26.06 17.81
CA GLU A 333 -9.46 -24.85 17.10
C GLU A 333 -7.95 -24.65 17.22
N ILE A 334 -7.38 -24.88 18.40
CA ILE A 334 -5.92 -24.82 18.61
C ILE A 334 -5.20 -25.80 17.67
N LYS A 335 -5.71 -27.02 17.51
CA LYS A 335 -5.13 -28.06 16.64
C LYS A 335 -5.04 -27.61 15.17
N ILE A 336 -5.97 -26.79 14.69
CA ILE A 336 -5.97 -26.33 13.29
C ILE A 336 -5.29 -24.97 13.11
N VAL A 337 -5.30 -24.10 14.12
CA VAL A 337 -4.69 -22.76 14.06
C VAL A 337 -3.17 -22.85 14.22
N LYS A 338 -2.69 -23.66 15.17
CA LYS A 338 -1.25 -23.77 15.43
C LYS A 338 -0.54 -24.42 14.23
N GLY A 339 0.44 -23.71 13.68
CA GLY A 339 1.21 -24.12 12.51
C GLY A 339 0.45 -24.00 11.19
N SER A 340 -0.66 -23.24 11.13
CA SER A 340 -1.49 -23.09 9.93
C SER A 340 -0.87 -22.20 8.84
N ILE A 341 0.46 -22.16 8.71
CA ILE A 341 1.14 -21.23 7.81
C ILE A 341 2.37 -21.88 7.17
N ASP A 342 2.57 -21.66 5.87
CA ASP A 342 3.79 -22.07 5.18
C ASP A 342 4.77 -20.88 5.03
N TYR A 343 4.26 -19.65 5.02
CA TYR A 343 5.01 -18.39 5.07
C TYR A 343 4.10 -17.25 5.53
N VAL A 344 4.68 -16.22 6.16
CA VAL A 344 3.97 -14.99 6.53
C VAL A 344 4.35 -13.85 5.58
N GLY A 345 3.37 -13.12 5.09
CA GLY A 345 3.60 -11.84 4.44
C GLY A 345 3.54 -10.71 5.45
N ILE A 346 4.51 -9.81 5.39
CA ILE A 346 4.54 -8.60 6.21
C ILE A 346 4.34 -7.38 5.30
N ASN A 347 3.28 -6.63 5.55
CA ASN A 347 3.05 -5.32 4.96
C ASN A 347 3.72 -4.27 5.87
N GLN A 348 4.85 -3.72 5.43
CA GLN A 348 5.70 -2.86 6.24
C GLN A 348 5.84 -1.50 5.56
N TYR A 349 5.46 -0.43 6.28
CA TYR A 349 5.50 0.92 5.72
C TYR A 349 6.26 1.93 6.58
N THR A 350 6.08 1.89 7.90
CA THR A 350 6.48 2.99 8.80
C THR A 350 6.82 2.51 10.21
N ALA A 351 7.17 3.45 11.09
CA ALA A 351 7.46 3.23 12.49
C ALA A 351 6.95 4.40 13.35
N TYR A 352 6.71 4.15 14.64
CA TYR A 352 6.30 5.15 15.63
C TYR A 352 7.09 5.01 16.92
N TYR A 353 7.22 6.12 17.66
CA TYR A 353 7.64 6.06 19.05
C TYR A 353 6.44 5.80 19.95
N ILE A 354 6.62 4.97 20.99
CA ILE A 354 5.58 4.59 21.94
C ILE A 354 6.06 4.86 23.36
N SER A 355 5.23 5.51 24.17
CA SER A 355 5.44 5.61 25.62
C SER A 355 4.33 4.91 26.39
N ASN A 356 4.61 4.61 27.66
CA ASN A 356 3.55 4.28 28.60
C ASN A 356 2.76 5.56 28.93
N PRO A 357 1.41 5.52 28.93
CA PRO A 357 0.60 6.70 29.24
C PRO A 357 0.74 7.05 30.73
N GLN A 358 0.88 8.36 31.04
CA GLN A 358 0.98 8.86 32.42
C GLN A 358 -0.27 8.54 33.26
N HIS A 359 -1.43 8.56 32.61
CA HIS A 359 -2.71 8.18 33.19
C HIS A 359 -3.26 6.99 32.41
N PRO A 360 -2.86 5.75 32.77
CA PRO A 360 -3.36 4.56 32.10
C PRO A 360 -4.88 4.49 32.25
N ASN A 361 -5.56 3.97 31.24
CA ASN A 361 -7.01 3.94 31.23
C ASN A 361 -7.50 2.96 32.32
N GLN A 362 -7.94 3.50 33.47
CA GLN A 362 -8.48 2.71 34.59
C GLN A 362 -10.00 2.51 34.51
N GLY A 363 -10.65 3.09 33.48
CA GLY A 363 -12.08 2.97 33.27
C GLY A 363 -12.51 1.65 32.65
N ASN A 364 -13.81 1.51 32.43
CA ASN A 364 -14.36 0.37 31.70
C ASN A 364 -13.76 0.29 30.29
N PRO A 365 -13.56 -0.93 29.75
CA PRO A 365 -13.07 -1.09 28.39
C PRO A 365 -13.93 -0.34 27.38
N THR A 366 -13.30 0.51 26.58
CA THR A 366 -14.04 1.37 25.62
C THR A 366 -13.88 0.90 24.18
N ARG A 367 -12.70 0.41 23.82
CA ARG A 367 -12.34 0.03 22.45
C ARG A 367 -10.99 -0.69 22.35
N TYR A 368 -10.77 -1.43 21.26
CA TYR A 368 -9.50 -2.12 20.99
C TYR A 368 -8.30 -1.16 20.99
N GLN A 369 -8.31 0.02 20.36
CA GLN A 369 -7.10 0.88 20.41
C GLN A 369 -6.78 1.38 21.82
N SER A 370 -7.78 1.55 22.68
CA SER A 370 -7.57 1.97 24.08
C SER A 370 -6.98 0.85 24.94
N ASP A 371 -7.23 -0.41 24.57
CA ASP A 371 -6.72 -1.59 25.30
C ASP A 371 -5.21 -1.78 25.14
N TRP A 372 -4.57 -1.13 24.16
CA TRP A 372 -3.12 -1.19 24.02
C TRP A 372 -2.43 -0.53 25.22
N ASN A 373 -3.12 0.44 25.85
CA ASN A 373 -2.61 1.28 26.91
C ASN A 373 -1.21 1.82 26.58
N ALA A 374 -1.12 2.48 25.42
CA ALA A 374 0.09 2.97 24.81
C ALA A 374 -0.15 4.36 24.21
N GLN A 375 0.83 5.26 24.34
CA GLN A 375 0.76 6.61 23.78
C GLN A 375 1.71 6.72 22.58
N PHE A 376 1.18 7.21 21.46
CA PHE A 376 1.93 7.38 20.22
C PHE A 376 2.64 8.74 20.19
N TRP A 377 3.87 8.72 19.71
CA TRP A 377 4.72 9.89 19.50
C TRP A 377 5.33 9.86 18.11
N TYR A 378 5.37 11.04 17.48
CA TYR A 378 5.86 11.23 16.13
C TYR A 378 7.22 11.94 16.09
N GLU A 379 7.74 12.29 17.26
CA GLU A 379 9.02 12.95 17.47
C GLU A 379 9.66 12.50 18.79
N ARG A 380 10.97 12.64 18.89
CA ARG A 380 11.75 12.45 20.11
C ARG A 380 12.72 13.61 20.24
N ASN A 381 12.71 14.29 21.39
CA ASN A 381 13.55 15.48 21.64
C ASN A 381 13.40 16.60 20.59
N GLY A 382 12.16 16.85 20.14
CA GLY A 382 11.85 17.85 19.11
C GLY A 382 12.26 17.48 17.68
N VAL A 383 12.72 16.25 17.45
CA VAL A 383 13.08 15.74 16.12
C VAL A 383 12.04 14.71 15.66
N PRO A 384 11.33 14.94 14.54
CA PRO A 384 10.40 13.96 13.97
C PRO A 384 11.09 12.62 13.71
N ILE A 385 10.34 11.52 13.88
CA ILE A 385 10.87 10.17 13.64
C ILE A 385 11.37 9.96 12.19
N GLY A 386 10.78 10.70 11.25
CA GLY A 386 11.18 10.76 9.85
C GLY A 386 10.35 11.81 9.08
N PRO A 387 10.72 12.12 7.83
CA PRO A 387 9.85 12.93 6.96
C PRO A 387 8.57 12.16 6.63
N ARG A 388 7.49 12.87 6.32
CA ARG A 388 6.18 12.27 6.03
C ARG A 388 5.90 12.24 4.53
N ALA A 389 5.29 11.16 4.05
CA ALA A 389 4.71 11.09 2.70
C ALA A 389 3.37 11.84 2.65
N HIS A 390 2.56 11.62 1.61
CA HIS A 390 1.26 12.29 1.52
C HIS A 390 0.27 11.82 2.59
N SER A 391 0.20 10.51 2.81
CA SER A 391 -0.62 9.91 3.85
C SER A 391 -0.15 10.36 5.24
N THR A 392 -1.08 10.85 6.07
CA THR A 392 -0.76 11.45 7.38
C THR A 392 -0.14 10.47 8.37
N TRP A 393 -0.35 9.16 8.16
CA TRP A 393 0.19 8.08 8.97
C TRP A 393 1.58 7.62 8.50
N LEU A 394 2.01 7.95 7.27
CA LEU A 394 3.18 7.35 6.65
C LEU A 394 4.44 8.21 6.86
N TYR A 395 5.16 7.92 7.94
CA TYR A 395 6.50 8.44 8.18
C TYR A 395 7.54 7.55 7.47
N ILE A 396 8.50 8.16 6.78
CA ILE A 396 9.59 7.48 6.06
C ILE A 396 10.69 7.16 7.08
N VAL A 397 10.69 5.93 7.58
CA VAL A 397 11.54 5.46 8.68
C VAL A 397 12.17 4.10 8.31
N PRO A 398 13.20 4.08 7.45
CA PRO A 398 13.73 2.84 6.88
C PRO A 398 14.22 1.82 7.91
N TRP A 399 14.82 2.28 9.02
CA TRP A 399 15.33 1.39 10.06
C TRP A 399 14.22 0.59 10.77
N GLY A 400 12.95 1.03 10.66
CA GLY A 400 11.79 0.28 11.12
C GLY A 400 11.59 -1.04 10.36
N MET A 401 11.95 -1.10 9.07
CA MET A 401 11.93 -2.33 8.28
C MET A 401 12.86 -3.39 8.88
N TYR A 402 14.12 -3.02 9.16
CA TYR A 402 15.09 -3.92 9.79
C TYR A 402 14.58 -4.44 11.13
N LYS A 403 14.12 -3.54 12.00
CA LYS A 403 13.62 -3.90 13.33
C LYS A 403 12.38 -4.81 13.28
N ALA A 404 11.43 -4.52 12.40
CA ALA A 404 10.22 -5.33 12.25
C ALA A 404 10.55 -6.76 11.77
N VAL A 405 11.38 -6.90 10.75
CA VAL A 405 11.78 -8.21 10.21
C VAL A 405 12.61 -9.00 11.24
N THR A 406 13.57 -8.35 11.90
CA THR A 406 14.39 -8.97 12.95
C THR A 406 13.54 -9.39 14.15
N TYR A 407 12.54 -8.59 14.54
CA TYR A 407 11.60 -8.96 15.60
C TYR A 407 10.81 -10.22 15.24
N VAL A 408 10.29 -10.33 14.00
CA VAL A 408 9.60 -11.54 13.53
C VAL A 408 10.54 -12.75 13.57
N LYS A 409 11.79 -12.58 13.11
CA LYS A 409 12.83 -13.62 13.18
C LYS A 409 13.02 -14.12 14.62
N GLU A 410 13.26 -13.21 15.56
CA GLU A 410 13.67 -13.54 16.93
C GLU A 410 12.52 -14.05 17.79
N HIS A 411 11.31 -13.53 17.60
CA HIS A 411 10.17 -13.81 18.48
C HIS A 411 9.26 -14.94 18.00
N TYR A 412 9.37 -15.34 16.72
CA TYR A 412 8.47 -16.35 16.13
C TYR A 412 9.22 -17.50 15.46
N GLY A 413 10.50 -17.71 15.80
CA GLY A 413 11.28 -18.87 15.34
C GLY A 413 11.73 -18.80 13.88
N ASN A 414 12.02 -17.59 13.38
CA ASN A 414 12.48 -17.33 12.01
C ASN A 414 11.63 -17.99 10.91
N PRO A 415 10.31 -17.71 10.87
CA PRO A 415 9.44 -18.26 9.84
C PRO A 415 9.86 -17.76 8.46
N VAL A 416 9.41 -18.44 7.40
CA VAL A 416 9.59 -17.92 6.04
C VAL A 416 8.75 -16.65 5.88
N VAL A 417 9.39 -15.56 5.46
CA VAL A 417 8.76 -14.24 5.29
C VAL A 417 8.77 -13.82 3.82
N ILE A 418 7.70 -13.16 3.38
CA ILE A 418 7.74 -12.24 2.23
C ILE A 418 7.42 -10.83 2.73
N LEU A 419 8.09 -9.80 2.20
CA LEU A 419 7.62 -8.43 2.35
C LEU A 419 6.55 -8.22 1.29
N SER A 420 5.28 -8.31 1.68
CA SER A 420 4.15 -8.38 0.76
C SER A 420 3.62 -7.01 0.30
N GLU A 421 3.93 -5.97 1.07
CA GLU A 421 3.71 -4.57 0.70
C GLU A 421 4.77 -3.68 1.35
N ASN A 422 5.26 -2.72 0.58
CA ASN A 422 6.10 -1.61 1.04
C ASN A 422 6.04 -0.50 -0.01
N GLY A 423 5.89 0.75 0.41
CA GLY A 423 5.76 1.88 -0.53
C GLY A 423 5.45 3.21 0.15
N MET A 424 5.30 4.25 -0.67
CA MET A 424 4.89 5.59 -0.22
C MET A 424 4.01 6.27 -1.25
N ASP A 425 3.21 7.23 -0.81
CA ASP A 425 2.27 7.95 -1.66
C ASP A 425 2.62 9.40 -1.93
N ASP A 426 2.32 9.82 -3.17
CA ASP A 426 2.28 11.23 -3.55
C ASP A 426 0.84 11.77 -3.49
N PRO A 427 0.64 13.09 -3.41
CA PRO A 427 -0.68 13.70 -3.51
C PRO A 427 -1.36 13.40 -4.85
N GLY A 428 -2.67 13.16 -4.83
CA GLY A 428 -3.43 12.79 -6.03
C GLY A 428 -3.54 13.89 -7.09
N ASN A 429 -3.35 15.15 -6.71
CA ASN A 429 -3.41 16.32 -7.59
C ASN A 429 -2.08 16.63 -8.31
N VAL A 430 -1.04 15.80 -8.17
CA VAL A 430 0.20 15.97 -8.93
C VAL A 430 -0.06 15.85 -10.43
N THR A 431 0.54 16.76 -11.21
CA THR A 431 0.51 16.69 -12.67
C THR A 431 1.28 15.46 -13.17
N LEU A 432 0.98 14.96 -14.38
CA LEU A 432 1.73 13.85 -15.00
C LEU A 432 3.25 14.08 -14.89
N ARG A 433 3.73 15.25 -15.32
CA ARG A 433 5.16 15.59 -15.27
C ARG A 433 5.76 15.50 -13.86
N GLN A 434 5.03 15.94 -12.84
CA GLN A 434 5.49 15.84 -11.45
C GLN A 434 5.43 14.40 -10.95
N GLY A 435 4.34 13.69 -11.24
CA GLY A 435 4.13 12.30 -10.84
C GLY A 435 5.17 11.34 -11.44
N LEU A 436 5.65 11.60 -12.66
CA LEU A 436 6.74 10.80 -13.25
C LEU A 436 8.10 11.04 -12.58
N HIS A 437 8.32 12.20 -11.94
CA HIS A 437 9.58 12.57 -11.31
C HIS A 437 9.61 12.27 -9.80
N ASP A 438 9.30 11.04 -9.44
CA ASP A 438 9.07 10.59 -8.06
C ASP A 438 10.36 10.18 -7.31
N THR A 439 11.35 11.07 -7.29
CA THR A 439 12.67 10.81 -6.68
C THR A 439 12.61 10.51 -5.18
N VAL A 440 11.61 11.01 -4.46
CA VAL A 440 11.38 10.66 -3.05
C VAL A 440 11.03 9.18 -2.91
N ARG A 441 10.21 8.62 -3.82
CA ARG A 441 9.86 7.19 -3.84
C ARG A 441 11.07 6.31 -4.17
N ILE A 442 11.95 6.75 -5.08
CA ILE A 442 13.23 6.05 -5.32
C ILE A 442 14.05 5.98 -4.04
N ASN A 443 14.21 7.11 -3.33
CA ASN A 443 14.96 7.15 -2.08
C ASN A 443 14.32 6.27 -1.00
N TYR A 444 12.98 6.28 -0.90
CA TYR A 444 12.22 5.40 -0.02
C TYR A 444 12.59 3.93 -0.29
N TYR A 445 12.44 3.45 -1.53
CA TYR A 445 12.73 2.05 -1.87
C TYR A 445 14.18 1.69 -1.62
N ARG A 446 15.12 2.51 -2.08
CA ARG A 446 16.56 2.28 -1.86
C ARG A 446 16.89 2.13 -0.37
N SER A 447 16.34 3.00 0.48
CA SER A 447 16.62 2.97 1.91
C SER A 447 15.94 1.79 2.61
N TYR A 448 14.68 1.47 2.30
CA TYR A 448 13.95 0.36 2.93
C TYR A 448 14.48 -1.00 2.48
N ILE A 449 14.74 -1.17 1.18
CA ILE A 449 15.29 -2.43 0.62
C ILE A 449 16.71 -2.68 1.15
N SER A 450 17.51 -1.64 1.38
CA SER A 450 18.81 -1.77 2.06
C SER A 450 18.67 -2.27 3.51
N GLN A 451 17.67 -1.80 4.25
CA GLN A 451 17.40 -2.26 5.62
C GLN A 451 16.84 -3.68 5.66
N LEU A 452 16.03 -4.05 4.66
CA LEU A 452 15.59 -5.43 4.46
C LEU A 452 16.78 -6.35 4.17
N LYS A 453 17.66 -5.94 3.26
CA LYS A 453 18.88 -6.70 2.95
C LYS A 453 19.74 -6.90 4.20
N ARG A 454 19.92 -5.86 5.01
CA ARG A 454 20.63 -6.00 6.29
C ARG A 454 19.99 -7.06 7.20
N ALA A 455 18.65 -7.11 7.31
CA ALA A 455 17.98 -8.13 8.11
C ALA A 455 18.20 -9.55 7.56
N ILE A 456 18.23 -9.69 6.22
CA ILE A 456 18.53 -10.95 5.53
C ILE A 456 19.97 -11.38 5.79
N ASP A 457 20.94 -10.46 5.66
CA ASP A 457 22.35 -10.71 5.94
C ASP A 457 22.56 -11.10 7.42
N ASP A 458 21.74 -10.57 8.33
CA ASP A 458 21.69 -10.94 9.75
C ASP A 458 20.84 -12.21 10.03
N GLY A 459 20.45 -12.95 9.00
CA GLY A 459 19.87 -14.29 9.08
C GLY A 459 18.33 -14.37 9.11
N ALA A 460 17.61 -13.29 8.79
CA ALA A 460 16.15 -13.37 8.63
C ALA A 460 15.76 -14.13 7.35
N HIS A 461 14.82 -15.08 7.46
CA HIS A 461 14.40 -15.94 6.35
C HIS A 461 13.38 -15.24 5.42
N VAL A 462 13.81 -14.20 4.72
CA VAL A 462 12.98 -13.49 3.75
C VAL A 462 13.24 -14.02 2.33
N ILE A 463 12.18 -14.40 1.62
CA ILE A 463 12.28 -15.01 0.28
C ILE A 463 11.75 -14.11 -0.84
N GLY A 464 11.16 -12.96 -0.52
CA GLY A 464 10.70 -12.02 -1.53
C GLY A 464 10.27 -10.66 -1.01
N TYR A 465 10.14 -9.72 -1.94
CA TYR A 465 9.76 -8.33 -1.73
C TYR A 465 8.76 -7.88 -2.80
N PHE A 466 7.67 -7.25 -2.37
CA PHE A 466 6.60 -6.75 -3.22
C PHE A 466 6.36 -5.27 -2.98
N ALA A 467 6.54 -4.46 -4.02
CA ALA A 467 6.26 -3.03 -3.96
C ALA A 467 4.74 -2.78 -3.97
N TRP A 468 4.24 -2.04 -2.98
CA TRP A 468 2.92 -1.43 -3.03
C TRP A 468 3.05 -0.03 -3.64
N SER A 469 2.57 0.21 -4.86
CA SER A 469 1.82 -0.68 -5.75
C SER A 469 2.36 -0.63 -7.17
N LEU A 470 1.90 -1.52 -8.05
CA LEU A 470 2.19 -1.38 -9.48
C LEU A 470 1.64 -0.06 -10.02
N LEU A 471 0.34 0.19 -9.80
CA LEU A 471 -0.42 1.29 -10.38
C LEU A 471 -0.91 2.25 -9.29
N ASP A 472 -0.92 3.54 -9.58
CA ASP A 472 -1.80 4.46 -8.84
C ASP A 472 -3.23 3.89 -8.88
N ASN A 473 -3.96 3.88 -7.76
CA ASN A 473 -5.21 3.13 -7.63
C ASN A 473 -6.21 3.83 -6.68
N PHE A 474 -7.35 3.17 -6.41
CA PHE A 474 -8.32 3.64 -5.42
C PHE A 474 -7.83 3.34 -3.99
N GLU A 475 -7.31 4.33 -3.28
CA GLU A 475 -6.73 4.18 -1.94
C GLU A 475 -7.80 4.35 -0.85
N TRP A 476 -8.76 3.44 -0.81
CA TRP A 476 -9.77 3.32 0.25
C TRP A 476 -10.46 4.67 0.55
N ARG A 477 -10.36 5.17 1.78
CA ARG A 477 -10.93 6.47 2.20
C ARG A 477 -10.34 7.67 1.48
N SER A 478 -9.09 7.58 1.03
CA SER A 478 -8.45 8.63 0.24
C SER A 478 -8.94 8.64 -1.21
N GLY A 479 -9.69 7.62 -1.64
CA GLY A 479 -10.11 7.48 -3.04
C GLY A 479 -8.89 7.65 -3.97
N TYR A 480 -8.99 8.58 -4.92
CA TYR A 480 -7.90 8.85 -5.87
C TYR A 480 -6.97 10.01 -5.43
N THR A 481 -7.07 10.48 -4.18
CA THR A 481 -6.23 11.58 -3.67
C THR A 481 -4.87 11.12 -3.16
N SER A 482 -4.59 9.82 -3.15
CA SER A 482 -3.29 9.24 -2.78
C SER A 482 -2.78 8.37 -3.93
N ARG A 483 -1.49 8.48 -4.27
CA ARG A 483 -0.85 7.83 -5.43
C ARG A 483 0.34 6.98 -5.00
N PHE A 484 0.14 5.69 -4.81
CA PHE A 484 1.17 4.72 -4.38
C PHE A 484 1.97 4.08 -5.53
N GLY A 485 1.51 4.19 -6.78
CA GLY A 485 2.00 3.34 -7.86
C GLY A 485 3.43 3.64 -8.29
N LEU A 486 4.12 2.61 -8.79
CA LEU A 486 5.30 2.75 -9.65
C LEU A 486 4.93 3.28 -11.05
N VAL A 487 3.67 3.13 -11.43
CA VAL A 487 3.10 3.58 -12.70
C VAL A 487 2.03 4.64 -12.39
N TYR A 488 2.18 5.81 -12.99
CA TYR A 488 1.19 6.86 -12.93
C TYR A 488 -0.02 6.48 -13.78
N ILE A 489 -1.22 6.62 -13.21
CA ILE A 489 -2.47 6.50 -13.97
C ILE A 489 -3.07 7.89 -14.16
N ASP A 490 -3.28 8.26 -15.41
CA ASP A 490 -4.18 9.37 -15.73
C ASP A 490 -5.62 8.87 -15.53
N TYR A 491 -6.26 9.24 -14.42
CA TYR A 491 -7.62 8.77 -14.11
C TYR A 491 -8.70 9.25 -15.09
N LYS A 492 -8.40 10.18 -16.01
CA LYS A 492 -9.34 10.60 -17.07
C LYS A 492 -9.28 9.69 -18.29
N THR A 493 -8.08 9.27 -18.69
CA THR A 493 -7.85 8.46 -19.90
C THR A 493 -7.54 6.99 -19.60
N LEU A 494 -7.28 6.69 -18.33
CA LEU A 494 -6.78 5.44 -17.79
C LEU A 494 -5.44 5.01 -18.41
N GLN A 495 -4.67 5.94 -18.99
CA GLN A 495 -3.36 5.64 -19.55
C GLN A 495 -2.32 5.40 -18.45
N ARG A 496 -1.44 4.44 -18.69
CA ARG A 496 -0.35 4.01 -17.80
C ARG A 496 0.95 4.70 -18.21
N TYR A 497 1.65 5.30 -17.25
CA TYR A 497 2.96 5.91 -17.48
C TYR A 497 3.95 5.49 -16.39
N PRO A 498 4.92 4.62 -16.68
CA PRO A 498 5.94 4.23 -15.70
C PRO A 498 6.68 5.45 -15.15
N LYS A 499 6.73 5.59 -13.82
CA LYS A 499 7.45 6.66 -13.14
C LYS A 499 8.94 6.34 -13.08
N MET A 500 9.77 7.30 -12.64
CA MET A 500 11.20 7.06 -12.48
C MET A 500 11.52 5.93 -11.49
N SER A 501 10.71 5.74 -10.45
CA SER A 501 10.82 4.59 -9.55
C SER A 501 10.67 3.23 -10.25
N ALA A 502 9.79 3.10 -11.26
CA ALA A 502 9.69 1.88 -12.07
C ALA A 502 10.99 1.59 -12.83
N TYR A 503 11.57 2.61 -13.46
CA TYR A 503 12.87 2.48 -14.15
C TYR A 503 14.02 2.18 -13.19
N TRP A 504 14.00 2.73 -11.98
CA TRP A 504 14.97 2.38 -10.94
C TRP A 504 14.88 0.90 -10.57
N PHE A 505 13.66 0.35 -10.42
CA PHE A 505 13.48 -1.10 -10.24
C PHE A 505 14.00 -1.89 -11.44
N ARG A 506 13.72 -1.48 -12.69
CA ARG A 506 14.27 -2.14 -13.89
C ARG A 506 15.79 -2.30 -13.79
N GLN A 507 16.50 -1.27 -13.32
CA GLN A 507 17.95 -1.29 -13.13
C GLN A 507 18.41 -2.20 -11.98
N VAL A 508 17.79 -2.10 -10.80
CA VAL A 508 18.10 -2.98 -9.65
C VAL A 508 17.86 -4.45 -10.00
N LEU A 509 16.79 -4.69 -10.77
CA LEU A 509 16.31 -5.99 -11.18
C LEU A 509 16.91 -6.48 -12.49
N GLN A 510 17.91 -5.80 -13.03
CA GLN A 510 18.59 -6.24 -14.24
C GLN A 510 19.24 -7.62 -13.98
N ARG A 511 18.95 -8.57 -14.87
CA ARG A 511 19.58 -9.89 -14.85
C ARG A 511 20.97 -9.79 -15.49
N ALA A 512 21.94 -10.53 -14.95
CA ALA A 512 23.26 -10.61 -15.57
C ALA A 512 23.15 -11.29 -16.94
N GLU A 513 23.83 -10.73 -17.95
CA GLU A 513 23.86 -11.32 -19.31
C GLU A 513 24.35 -12.78 -19.23
N GLY A 514 23.52 -13.72 -19.73
CA GLY A 514 23.83 -15.15 -19.75
C GLY A 514 23.10 -16.03 -18.70
N MET A 515 22.22 -15.47 -17.86
CA MET A 515 21.44 -16.22 -16.87
C MET A 515 19.99 -16.57 -17.28
N ASP A 516 19.57 -16.28 -18.52
CA ASP A 516 18.20 -16.53 -19.02
C ASP A 516 17.80 -18.01 -19.17
N GLY A 517 18.61 -18.95 -18.68
CA GLY A 517 18.37 -20.40 -18.80
C GLY A 517 18.17 -21.18 -17.50
N ALA A 518 18.14 -20.53 -16.32
CA ALA A 518 18.21 -21.24 -15.03
C ALA A 518 16.98 -21.08 -14.13
N ALA A 519 15.77 -20.92 -14.69
CA ALA A 519 14.55 -21.29 -13.99
C ALA A 519 14.24 -22.76 -14.33
N GLY A 520 14.36 -23.64 -13.32
CA GLY A 520 14.50 -25.09 -13.51
C GLY A 520 13.30 -25.83 -14.10
N ASP A 521 13.58 -26.62 -15.14
CA ASP A 521 12.89 -27.88 -15.46
C ASP A 521 13.79 -29.04 -14.99
N PRO A 522 13.36 -29.92 -14.07
CA PRO A 522 14.16 -31.06 -13.62
C PRO A 522 14.04 -32.25 -14.58
N ARG A 523 14.15 -32.05 -15.89
CA ARG A 523 14.20 -33.13 -16.87
C ARG A 523 15.20 -32.85 -17.97
N GLY A 524 16.37 -33.45 -17.83
CA GLY A 524 17.35 -33.50 -18.90
C GLY A 524 16.80 -34.22 -20.14
N LYS A 525 16.99 -33.59 -21.30
CA LYS A 525 17.67 -34.17 -22.48
C LYS A 525 17.64 -33.14 -23.61
N ARG A 526 18.82 -32.58 -23.92
CA ARG A 526 19.06 -31.81 -25.15
C ARG A 526 18.87 -32.74 -26.35
N LYS A 527 18.02 -32.35 -27.31
CA LYS A 527 18.12 -32.78 -28.70
C LYS A 527 18.28 -31.54 -29.57
N ALA A 528 19.32 -31.56 -30.39
CA ALA A 528 19.60 -30.56 -31.40
C ALA A 528 18.57 -30.66 -32.54
N THR A 529 18.11 -29.52 -33.03
CA THR A 529 17.38 -29.41 -34.30
C THR A 529 17.90 -28.22 -35.09
N THR A 530 18.28 -28.52 -36.33
CA THR A 530 18.70 -27.63 -37.42
C THR A 530 17.54 -26.78 -37.95
N PRO A 531 17.82 -25.67 -38.65
CA PRO A 531 16.85 -24.60 -38.92
C PRO A 531 16.01 -24.88 -40.16
N THR A 532 14.75 -24.47 -40.17
CA THR A 532 13.92 -24.41 -41.38
C THR A 532 13.18 -23.09 -41.48
N THR A 533 13.44 -22.43 -42.61
CA THR A 533 12.80 -21.32 -43.33
C THR A 533 11.53 -20.66 -42.82
N ALA A 534 11.58 -19.32 -42.93
CA ALA A 534 10.58 -18.31 -42.68
C ALA A 534 9.23 -18.50 -43.41
N ARG A 535 8.16 -18.08 -42.73
CA ARG A 535 7.00 -17.43 -43.36
C ARG A 535 6.56 -16.23 -42.53
N GLN A 536 6.18 -15.21 -43.26
CA GLN A 536 6.06 -13.81 -42.91
C GLN A 536 4.58 -13.47 -42.68
N GLY A 537 4.30 -12.69 -41.64
CA GLY A 537 3.00 -12.06 -41.45
C GLY A 537 2.56 -12.00 -40.00
N ASP A 538 3.08 -11.03 -39.25
CA ASP A 538 2.23 -10.24 -38.37
C ASP A 538 2.86 -8.85 -38.19
N ARG A 539 2.02 -7.82 -38.28
CA ARG A 539 2.41 -6.41 -38.16
C ARG A 539 2.46 -6.08 -36.68
N ASP A 540 3.66 -6.15 -36.11
CA ASP A 540 3.96 -5.58 -34.82
C ASP A 540 3.93 -4.04 -34.90
N HIS A 541 3.19 -3.42 -34.00
CA HIS A 541 3.38 -2.01 -33.67
C HIS A 541 4.75 -1.90 -32.98
N ASP A 542 5.75 -1.49 -33.75
CA ASP A 542 7.10 -1.26 -33.27
C ASP A 542 7.12 -0.03 -32.35
N TRP A 543 7.47 -0.26 -31.08
CA TRP A 543 7.55 0.75 -30.03
C TRP A 543 8.99 1.28 -29.98
N ASP A 544 9.22 2.48 -30.51
CA ASP A 544 10.55 3.09 -30.59
C ASP A 544 10.98 3.73 -29.25
N GLU A 545 11.71 2.95 -28.44
CA GLU A 545 12.30 3.35 -27.15
C GLU A 545 13.23 4.56 -27.28
N GLU A 546 13.84 4.78 -28.45
CA GLU A 546 14.72 5.89 -28.70
C GLU A 546 13.94 7.19 -28.92
N GLU A 547 12.79 7.09 -29.58
CA GLU A 547 11.99 8.26 -29.97
C GLU A 547 11.23 8.87 -28.78
N GLU A 548 10.69 8.06 -27.86
CA GLU A 548 10.09 8.57 -26.62
C GLU A 548 11.13 9.21 -25.70
N MET A 549 12.32 8.61 -25.60
CA MET A 549 13.42 9.18 -24.83
C MET A 549 13.94 10.48 -25.47
N LYS A 550 14.04 10.55 -26.79
CA LYS A 550 14.36 11.79 -27.52
C LYS A 550 13.31 12.87 -27.30
N GLN A 551 12.02 12.54 -27.35
CA GLN A 551 10.93 13.49 -27.07
C GLN A 551 10.96 13.98 -25.62
N PHE A 552 11.24 13.10 -24.66
CA PHE A 552 11.42 13.45 -23.25
C PHE A 552 12.62 14.40 -23.02
N TYR A 553 13.76 14.14 -23.66
CA TYR A 553 14.94 15.00 -23.55
C TYR A 553 14.77 16.34 -24.28
N ALA A 554 14.09 16.36 -25.43
CA ALA A 554 13.76 17.59 -26.15
C ALA A 554 12.85 18.51 -25.32
N LEU A 555 11.90 17.92 -24.58
CA LEU A 555 11.04 18.67 -23.66
C LEU A 555 11.86 19.29 -22.52
N ILE A 556 12.78 18.53 -21.91
CA ILE A 556 13.68 19.03 -20.85
C ILE A 556 14.59 20.16 -21.36
N GLY A 557 15.08 20.07 -22.60
CA GLY A 557 15.89 21.11 -23.24
C GLY A 557 15.13 22.44 -23.37
N LYS A 558 13.91 22.41 -23.92
CA LYS A 558 13.04 23.60 -24.05
C LYS A 558 12.72 24.25 -22.70
N ILE A 559 12.58 23.45 -21.65
CA ILE A 559 12.32 23.94 -20.29
C ILE A 559 13.51 24.70 -19.72
N ARG A 560 14.74 24.28 -20.05
CA ARG A 560 15.96 24.96 -19.61
C ARG A 560 16.10 26.32 -20.30
N GLU A 561 15.79 26.41 -21.59
CA GLU A 561 15.77 27.67 -22.34
C GLU A 561 14.74 28.66 -21.78
N ILE A 562 13.54 28.19 -21.40
CA ILE A 562 12.51 29.02 -20.78
C ILE A 562 12.94 29.51 -19.39
N LYS A 563 13.62 28.68 -18.59
CA LYS A 563 14.17 29.09 -17.29
C LYS A 563 15.30 30.12 -17.44
N GLU A 564 16.15 29.97 -18.44
CA GLU A 564 17.23 30.92 -18.75
C GLU A 564 16.69 32.23 -19.36
N SER A 565 15.55 32.20 -20.08
CA SER A 565 14.89 33.42 -20.56
C SER A 565 14.16 34.17 -19.45
N LEU A 566 13.56 33.45 -18.50
CA LEU A 566 12.89 34.05 -17.34
C LEU A 566 13.89 34.66 -16.35
N SER A 567 15.06 34.03 -16.13
CA SER A 567 16.11 34.57 -15.25
C SER A 567 16.83 35.80 -15.82
N ARG A 568 16.82 35.98 -17.15
CA ARG A 568 17.33 37.19 -17.82
C ARG A 568 16.34 38.37 -17.79
N SER A 569 15.08 38.15 -17.40
CA SER A 569 14.05 39.20 -17.37
C SER A 569 13.90 39.92 -16.01
N THR A 570 14.60 39.47 -14.96
CA THR A 570 14.52 40.05 -13.61
C THR A 570 15.82 40.74 -13.19
N THR A 571 16.23 41.76 -13.93
CA THR A 571 17.21 42.76 -13.46
C THR A 571 16.85 44.11 -14.04
N THR A 572 15.89 44.80 -13.40
CA THR A 572 15.85 46.27 -13.24
C THR A 572 14.56 46.66 -12.49
N ALA A 573 14.71 47.29 -11.33
CA ALA A 573 13.65 48.08 -10.69
C ALA A 573 13.96 49.57 -10.91
N PRO A 574 12.93 50.44 -11.05
CA PRO A 574 12.77 51.44 -9.98
C PRO A 574 11.32 51.91 -9.66
N LYS A 575 11.14 52.24 -8.37
CA LYS A 575 10.35 53.29 -7.67
C LYS A 575 8.95 53.77 -8.14
N ARG A 576 8.05 53.81 -7.14
CA ARG A 576 6.68 54.38 -7.02
C ARG A 576 6.42 55.74 -7.72
N SER A 577 5.22 55.90 -8.30
CA SER A 577 4.31 57.05 -8.04
C SER A 577 2.86 56.79 -8.50
N LYS A 578 1.90 57.55 -7.94
CA LYS A 578 0.43 57.49 -8.12
C LYS A 578 -0.03 58.12 -9.45
N ALA A 579 -1.02 57.51 -10.12
CA ALA A 579 -2.19 58.14 -10.76
C ALA A 579 -2.83 57.18 -11.80
N ALA A 580 -4.17 57.12 -11.85
CA ALA A 580 -4.92 56.57 -12.99
C ALA A 580 -4.96 57.62 -14.13
N PRO A 581 -5.06 57.23 -15.43
CA PRO A 581 -6.39 57.05 -16.04
C PRO A 581 -6.52 55.98 -17.16
N THR A 582 -7.68 55.32 -17.16
CA THR A 582 -8.64 54.95 -18.24
C THR A 582 -8.28 54.63 -19.72
N LEU A 583 -9.05 53.64 -20.25
CA LEU A 583 -9.48 53.29 -21.65
C LEU A 583 -8.40 52.63 -22.57
N TRP A 584 -8.65 51.62 -23.43
CA TRP A 584 -9.84 50.94 -23.99
C TRP A 584 -9.46 49.60 -24.68
N MET A 585 -10.37 48.62 -24.68
CA MET A 585 -10.59 47.66 -25.79
C MET A 585 -12.09 47.28 -25.82
N PRO A 586 -12.65 46.94 -26.99
CA PRO A 586 -14.01 47.32 -27.36
C PRO A 586 -15.09 46.27 -27.09
N ALA A 587 -16.31 46.79 -26.99
CA ALA A 587 -17.57 46.09 -26.85
C ALA A 587 -18.02 45.36 -28.14
N PHE A 588 -18.75 44.26 -27.95
CA PHE A 588 -19.80 43.84 -28.87
C PHE A 588 -21.12 43.70 -28.09
N LYS A 589 -22.16 44.36 -28.61
CA LYS A 589 -23.50 44.50 -28.06
C LYS A 589 -24.37 43.26 -28.30
N MET A 590 -25.27 43.01 -27.36
CA MET A 590 -26.54 42.30 -27.55
C MET A 590 -27.61 43.27 -28.10
N GLU A 591 -28.54 42.73 -28.87
CA GLU A 591 -29.96 43.09 -29.13
C GLU A 591 -30.37 42.15 -30.30
N ASP A 592 -31.53 41.52 -30.43
CA ASP A 592 -32.78 41.38 -29.69
C ASP A 592 -33.51 40.21 -30.40
N PHE A 593 -34.32 39.40 -29.69
CA PHE A 593 -35.66 39.01 -30.18
C PHE A 593 -36.46 38.29 -29.10
N GLN A 594 -37.62 38.88 -28.80
CA GLN A 594 -38.68 38.45 -27.90
C GLN A 594 -39.43 37.22 -28.43
N HIS A 595 -39.85 36.31 -27.52
CA HIS A 595 -41.24 35.91 -27.22
C HIS A 595 -41.41 34.44 -26.79
N ARG A 596 -42.37 34.27 -25.86
CA ARG A 596 -42.97 33.06 -25.24
C ARG A 596 -42.20 32.55 -24.01
N GLY A 597 -42.70 32.67 -22.78
CA GLY A 597 -44.08 32.64 -22.28
C GLY A 597 -44.32 31.29 -21.61
N GLU A 598 -44.04 31.20 -20.30
CA GLU A 598 -45.05 31.01 -19.24
C GLU A 598 -45.31 29.53 -18.88
N ALA A 599 -44.56 29.05 -17.87
CA ALA A 599 -45.01 28.05 -16.89
C ALA A 599 -43.93 27.95 -15.80
N GLU A 600 -44.04 28.76 -14.74
CA GLU A 600 -43.43 28.52 -13.40
C GLU A 600 -43.65 29.77 -12.52
N ARG A 601 -44.91 30.01 -12.15
CA ARG A 601 -45.29 30.87 -11.02
C ARG A 601 -46.54 30.30 -10.36
N SER A 602 -46.39 29.18 -9.66
CA SER A 602 -47.31 28.77 -8.60
C SER A 602 -46.67 27.64 -7.78
N THR A 603 -45.85 27.99 -6.80
CA THR A 603 -45.57 27.14 -5.60
C THR A 603 -44.67 27.84 -4.57
N ALA A 604 -44.03 28.96 -4.89
CA ALA A 604 -43.17 29.70 -3.95
C ALA A 604 -43.91 30.59 -2.92
N ALA A 605 -45.18 30.31 -2.61
CA ALA A 605 -45.96 31.04 -1.61
C ALA A 605 -46.64 30.12 -0.57
N ALA A 606 -46.26 28.85 -0.53
CA ALA A 606 -46.78 27.87 0.43
C ALA A 606 -45.73 27.31 1.41
N GLU A 607 -44.46 27.70 1.29
CA GLU A 607 -43.36 27.18 2.13
C GLU A 607 -42.86 28.17 3.19
N GLU A 608 -43.32 29.43 3.18
CA GLU A 608 -42.88 30.46 4.15
C GLU A 608 -43.76 30.52 5.42
N GLU A 609 -44.85 29.75 5.47
CA GLU A 609 -45.76 29.68 6.63
C GLU A 609 -45.57 28.39 7.47
N GLU A 610 -44.84 27.39 6.95
CA GLU A 610 -44.55 26.11 7.66
C GLU A 610 -43.21 26.12 8.41
N GLU A 611 -42.31 27.08 8.10
CA GLU A 611 -41.02 27.25 8.79
C GLU A 611 -41.13 28.15 10.05
N LYS A 612 -42.26 28.84 10.23
CA LYS A 612 -42.51 29.71 11.40
C LYS A 612 -43.14 28.97 12.58
N THR A 613 -43.86 27.87 12.34
CA THR A 613 -44.51 27.03 13.36
C THR A 613 -43.62 25.92 13.93
N ARG A 614 -42.49 25.58 13.29
CA ARG A 614 -41.49 24.61 13.83
C ARG A 614 -40.44 25.21 14.77
N LYS A 615 -40.35 26.55 14.87
CA LYS A 615 -39.39 27.22 15.77
C LYS A 615 -39.96 27.60 17.14
N GLU A 616 -41.26 27.40 17.39
CA GLU A 616 -41.88 27.67 18.69
C GLU A 616 -42.12 26.42 19.55
N GLU A 617 -42.01 25.20 19.02
CA GLU A 617 -42.15 23.95 19.80
C GLU A 617 -40.83 23.38 20.36
N HIS A 618 -39.67 23.97 20.03
CA HIS A 618 -38.36 23.49 20.51
C HIS A 618 -37.73 24.34 21.64
N SER A 619 -38.47 25.30 22.20
CA SER A 619 -38.00 26.18 23.29
C SER A 619 -38.62 25.88 24.67
N SER A 620 -39.36 24.78 24.83
CA SER A 620 -39.99 24.43 26.10
C SER A 620 -39.83 22.94 26.42
N LEU A 621 -38.62 22.50 26.75
CA LEU A 621 -38.33 21.28 27.53
C LEU A 621 -36.81 21.22 27.81
N ASP A 622 -36.29 22.25 28.47
CA ASP A 622 -34.99 22.23 29.15
C ASP A 622 -35.04 23.26 30.29
N LEU A 623 -35.53 22.83 31.46
CA LEU A 623 -35.30 23.45 32.78
C LEU A 623 -36.01 22.62 33.86
N ASN A 624 -35.25 21.74 34.53
CA ASN A 624 -35.35 21.31 35.94
C ASN A 624 -34.98 19.83 36.13
N LEU A 625 -33.75 19.54 36.58
CA LEU A 625 -33.46 19.29 38.01
C LEU A 625 -32.06 18.68 38.19
N SER A 626 -31.24 19.42 38.93
CA SER A 626 -30.08 18.94 39.66
C SER A 626 -30.50 18.29 40.98
N LEU A 627 -30.15 17.03 41.19
CA LEU A 627 -29.70 16.43 42.46
C LEU A 627 -29.07 15.05 42.20
#